data_AF-A0A970ISV9-F1
#
_entry.id   AF-A0A970ISV9-F1
#
_cell.length_a   1.000
_cell.length_b   1.000
_cell.length_c   1.000
_cell.angle_alpha   90.00
_cell.angle_beta   90.00
_cell.angle_gamma   90.00
#
_symmetry.space_group_name_H-M   'P 1'
#
loop_
_entity.id
_entity.type
_entity.pdbx_description
1 polymer ?
#
loop_
_entity_poly.entity_id
_entity_poly.type
_entity_poly.pdbx_seq_one_letter_code
_entity_poly.pdbx_strand_id
1 'polypeptide(L)'
;MERIELIDYLKGYAIILVVLGHVIVFSNPTEFTQSQLFTFVYSFHMPLLLFLSGYLVCQKPIGSKIEFIFKKCKGLILPYLTWLFISILIANSFVFDNTVINYMISHLIVYDNIWFLPVLFISFIILLAYIACNNFLKPYKLGFAALMTFGVMYLIAWSVEPPVQGLYLIRWFSPFVLIGYIVAENKSYVLKKPLFPLAAITFALLLSSWNKYVIYFSNANCYDLVVDFILAL
;
A
#
# COMPACT_ATOMS: atom_id res chain seq x y z
N MET A 1 -2.31 -27.51 -9.62
CA MET A 1 -1.46 -26.57 -8.86
C MET A 1 -1.89 -26.65 -7.40
N GLU A 2 -0.97 -26.90 -6.49
CA GLU A 2 -1.30 -27.01 -5.07
C GLU A 2 -1.59 -25.63 -4.48
N ARG A 3 -2.71 -25.55 -3.77
CA ARG A 3 -3.13 -24.37 -3.02
C ARG A 3 -2.19 -24.22 -1.81
N ILE A 4 -1.58 -23.04 -1.66
CA ILE A 4 -0.73 -22.76 -0.50
C ILE A 4 -1.61 -22.25 0.64
N GLU A 5 -2.06 -23.16 1.52
CA GLU A 5 -3.00 -22.86 2.60
C GLU A 5 -2.52 -21.71 3.51
N LEU A 6 -1.22 -21.66 3.82
CA LEU A 6 -0.62 -20.58 4.61
C LEU A 6 -0.89 -19.19 4.01
N ILE A 7 -0.81 -19.06 2.69
CA ILE A 7 -1.04 -17.77 2.02
C ILE A 7 -2.51 -17.35 2.14
N ASP A 8 -3.44 -18.30 2.13
CA ASP A 8 -4.85 -18.00 2.31
C ASP A 8 -5.19 -17.66 3.76
N TYR A 9 -4.57 -18.34 4.74
CA TYR A 9 -4.68 -17.95 6.15
C TYR A 9 -4.12 -16.54 6.39
N LEU A 10 -2.96 -16.21 5.83
CA LEU A 10 -2.35 -14.88 5.98
C LEU A 10 -3.20 -13.77 5.37
N LYS A 11 -3.86 -14.00 4.23
CA LYS A 11 -4.82 -13.04 3.66
C LYS A 11 -6.01 -12.85 4.58
N GLY A 12 -6.61 -13.95 5.05
CA GLY A 12 -7.76 -13.90 5.94
C GLY A 12 -7.43 -13.13 7.22
N TYR A 13 -6.28 -13.43 7.81
CA TYR A 13 -5.76 -12.71 8.97
C TYR A 13 -5.58 -11.21 8.68
N ALA A 14 -4.96 -10.85 7.55
CA ALA A 14 -4.76 -9.46 7.19
C ALA A 14 -6.09 -8.71 6.95
N ILE A 15 -7.12 -9.37 6.38
CA ILE A 15 -8.46 -8.79 6.21
C ILE A 15 -9.14 -8.57 7.56
N ILE A 16 -9.03 -9.52 8.50
CA ILE A 16 -9.56 -9.36 9.86
C ILE A 16 -8.90 -8.15 10.54
N LEU A 17 -7.59 -7.97 10.34
CA LEU A 17 -6.86 -6.82 10.87
C LEU A 17 -7.32 -5.48 10.27
N VAL A 18 -7.66 -5.43 8.98
CA VAL A 18 -8.28 -4.23 8.36
C VAL A 18 -9.58 -3.88 9.09
N VAL A 19 -10.47 -4.86 9.27
CA VAL A 19 -11.75 -4.66 9.94
C VAL A 19 -11.53 -4.20 11.39
N LEU A 20 -10.61 -4.85 12.11
CA LEU A 20 -10.25 -4.46 13.48
C LEU A 20 -9.72 -3.02 13.54
N GLY A 21 -8.87 -2.62 12.60
CA GLY A 21 -8.37 -1.27 12.49
C GLY A 21 -9.48 -0.24 12.34
N HIS A 22 -10.42 -0.47 11.41
CA HIS A 22 -11.59 0.39 11.25
C HIS A 22 -12.49 0.42 12.48
N VAL A 23 -12.74 -0.72 13.13
CA VAL A 23 -13.55 -0.78 14.36
C VAL A 23 -12.93 0.09 15.47
N ILE A 24 -11.61 0.07 15.63
CA ILE A 24 -10.92 0.90 16.63
C ILE A 24 -11.09 2.40 16.31
N VAL A 25 -10.95 2.79 15.04
CA VAL A 25 -11.16 4.18 14.59
C VAL A 25 -12.61 4.62 14.82
N PHE A 26 -13.59 3.79 14.45
CA PHE A 26 -15.01 4.12 14.61
C PHE A 26 -15.45 4.17 16.07
N SER A 27 -14.84 3.34 16.93
CA SER A 27 -15.18 3.29 18.35
C SER A 27 -14.57 4.44 19.15
N ASN A 28 -13.40 4.95 18.73
CA ASN A 28 -12.68 6.02 19.43
C ASN A 28 -12.15 7.09 18.45
N PRO A 29 -13.02 7.82 17.74
CA PRO A 29 -12.64 8.68 16.61
C PRO A 29 -11.67 9.81 16.97
N THR A 30 -11.59 10.24 18.23
CA THR A 30 -10.71 11.32 18.69
C THR A 30 -9.39 10.83 19.31
N GLU A 31 -9.34 9.57 19.77
CA GLU A 31 -8.23 9.05 20.57
C GLU A 31 -7.66 7.72 20.05
N PHE A 32 -8.15 7.21 18.92
CA PHE A 32 -7.71 5.93 18.35
C PHE A 32 -6.18 5.87 18.14
N THR A 33 -5.54 7.01 17.86
CA THR A 33 -4.08 7.11 17.67
C THR A 33 -3.28 6.82 18.95
N GLN A 34 -3.87 6.96 20.13
CA GLN A 34 -3.25 6.64 21.42
C GLN A 34 -3.24 5.14 21.71
N SER A 35 -4.11 4.36 21.03
CA SER A 35 -4.18 2.92 21.22
C SER A 35 -2.92 2.20 20.72
N GLN A 36 -2.30 1.43 21.61
CA GLN A 36 -1.19 0.54 21.25
C GLN A 36 -1.64 -0.55 20.27
N LEU A 37 -2.86 -1.06 20.45
CA LEU A 37 -3.47 -2.03 19.54
C LEU A 37 -3.63 -1.45 18.13
N PHE A 38 -4.14 -0.21 18.03
CA PHE A 38 -4.23 0.50 16.74
C PHE A 38 -2.86 0.58 16.06
N THR A 39 -1.85 1.04 16.80
CA THR A 39 -0.48 1.20 16.30
C THR A 39 0.08 -0.11 15.77
N PHE A 40 -0.06 -1.19 16.55
CA PHE A 40 0.39 -2.52 16.16
C PHE A 40 -0.32 -2.98 14.89
N VAL A 41 -1.65 -2.92 14.84
CA VAL A 41 -2.43 -3.33 13.67
C VAL A 41 -2.02 -2.52 12.43
N TYR A 42 -2.00 -1.19 12.53
CA TYR A 42 -1.68 -0.29 11.41
C TYR A 42 -0.26 -0.39 10.91
N SER A 43 0.69 -0.90 11.70
CA SER A 43 2.09 -0.99 11.28
C SER A 43 2.37 -2.03 10.18
N PHE A 44 1.53 -3.06 10.03
CA PHE A 44 1.85 -4.16 9.10
C PHE A 44 0.69 -4.73 8.30
N HIS A 45 -0.58 -4.51 8.65
CA HIS A 45 -1.69 -5.18 7.97
C HIS A 45 -1.82 -4.81 6.48
N MET A 46 -1.71 -3.52 6.12
CA MET A 46 -1.73 -3.09 4.70
C MET A 46 -0.45 -3.46 3.95
N PRO A 47 0.78 -3.22 4.49
CA PRO A 47 1.99 -3.74 3.88
C PRO A 47 1.93 -5.24 3.59
N LEU A 48 1.36 -6.03 4.52
CA LEU A 48 1.17 -7.47 4.37
C LEU A 48 0.23 -7.79 3.20
N LEU A 49 -0.92 -7.11 3.07
CA LEU A 49 -1.85 -7.33 1.96
C LEU A 49 -1.23 -7.01 0.59
N LEU A 50 -0.41 -5.95 0.51
CA LEU A 50 0.32 -5.60 -0.71
C LEU A 50 1.40 -6.63 -1.04
N PHE A 51 2.17 -7.05 -0.03
CA PHE A 51 3.15 -8.12 -0.17
C PHE A 51 2.52 -9.42 -0.70
N LEU A 52 1.43 -9.87 -0.07
CA LEU A 52 0.71 -11.08 -0.50
C LEU A 52 0.15 -10.90 -1.93
N SER A 53 -0.33 -9.71 -2.28
CA SER A 53 -0.81 -9.41 -3.62
C SER A 53 0.27 -9.57 -4.69
N GLY A 54 1.48 -9.06 -4.44
CA GLY A 54 2.64 -9.26 -5.33
C GLY A 54 3.10 -10.73 -5.40
N TYR A 55 3.13 -11.40 -4.25
CA TYR A 55 3.48 -12.83 -4.16
C TYR A 55 2.60 -13.70 -5.05
N LEU A 56 1.28 -13.46 -5.03
CA LEU A 56 0.30 -14.21 -5.82
C LEU A 56 0.38 -13.94 -7.32
N VAL A 57 0.81 -12.75 -7.72
CA VAL A 57 1.03 -12.45 -9.14
C VAL A 57 2.12 -13.36 -9.70
N CYS A 58 3.20 -13.59 -8.96
CA CYS A 58 4.25 -14.52 -9.38
C CYS A 58 3.77 -15.99 -9.45
N GLN A 59 2.76 -16.36 -8.64
CA GLN A 59 2.20 -17.72 -8.67
C GLN A 59 1.36 -18.01 -9.90
N LYS A 60 0.98 -17.02 -10.70
CA LYS A 60 0.15 -17.22 -11.89
C LYS A 60 0.90 -16.73 -13.13
N PRO A 61 0.90 -17.48 -14.24
CA PRO A 61 1.46 -16.96 -15.47
C PRO A 61 0.68 -15.69 -15.86
N ILE A 62 1.43 -14.61 -16.05
CA ILE A 62 0.88 -13.40 -16.65
C ILE A 62 0.74 -13.72 -18.14
N GLY A 63 -0.50 -13.78 -18.63
CA GLY A 63 -0.79 -13.89 -20.06
C GLY A 63 -0.42 -12.59 -20.77
N SER A 64 -1.35 -12.01 -21.53
CA SER A 64 -1.11 -10.67 -22.08
C SER A 64 -1.06 -9.62 -20.96
N LYS A 65 -0.10 -8.69 -21.02
CA LYS A 65 -0.02 -7.54 -20.08
C LYS A 65 -1.31 -6.71 -20.11
N ILE A 66 -1.90 -6.55 -21.30
CA ILE A 66 -3.17 -5.83 -21.48
C ILE A 66 -4.31 -6.58 -20.78
N GLU A 67 -4.39 -7.90 -20.95
CA GLU A 67 -5.40 -8.73 -20.30
C GLU A 67 -5.26 -8.70 -18.78
N PHE A 68 -4.02 -8.73 -18.27
CA PHE A 68 -3.75 -8.59 -16.85
C PHE A 68 -4.23 -7.23 -16.32
N ILE A 69 -3.87 -6.12 -16.98
CA ILE A 69 -4.32 -4.78 -16.58
C ILE A 69 -5.84 -4.71 -16.61
N PHE A 70 -6.49 -5.19 -17.67
CA PHE A 70 -7.95 -5.17 -17.79
C PHE A 70 -8.64 -5.95 -16.67
N LYS A 71 -8.12 -7.13 -16.32
CA LYS A 71 -8.61 -7.91 -15.15
C LYS A 71 -8.44 -7.14 -13.84
N LYS A 72 -7.30 -6.46 -13.65
CA LYS A 72 -7.06 -5.63 -12.46
C LYS A 72 -7.94 -4.37 -12.44
N CYS A 73 -8.18 -3.72 -13.58
CA CYS A 73 -9.12 -2.60 -13.69
C CYS A 73 -10.52 -3.03 -13.26
N LYS A 74 -11.03 -4.16 -13.80
CA LYS A 74 -12.35 -4.69 -13.43
C LYS A 74 -12.44 -5.08 -11.95
N GLY A 75 -11.37 -5.60 -11.37
CA GLY A 75 -11.36 -6.06 -9.98
C GLY A 75 -11.05 -4.98 -8.94
N LEU A 76 -10.46 -3.84 -9.33
CA LEU A 76 -9.99 -2.81 -8.41
C LEU A 76 -10.58 -1.43 -8.75
N ILE A 77 -10.35 -0.96 -9.97
CA ILE A 77 -10.78 0.39 -10.38
C ILE A 77 -12.30 0.47 -10.51
N LEU A 78 -12.95 -0.55 -11.08
CA LEU A 78 -14.40 -0.54 -11.21
C LEU A 78 -15.09 -0.51 -9.82
N PRO A 79 -14.76 -1.40 -8.85
CA PRO A 79 -15.29 -1.28 -7.50
C PRO A 79 -15.01 0.06 -6.81
N TYR A 80 -13.81 0.61 -7.00
CA TYR A 80 -13.45 1.93 -6.49
C TYR A 80 -14.37 3.02 -7.03
N LEU A 81 -14.55 3.08 -8.35
CA LEU A 81 -15.42 4.06 -9.01
C LEU A 81 -16.90 3.84 -8.65
N THR A 82 -17.34 2.58 -8.50
CA THR A 82 -18.69 2.25 -8.05
C THR A 82 -18.94 2.79 -6.65
N TRP A 83 -18.03 2.56 -5.71
CA TRP A 83 -18.19 3.04 -4.34
C TRP A 83 -18.10 4.56 -4.24
N LEU A 84 -17.20 5.17 -5.00
CA LEU A 84 -17.11 6.61 -5.16
C LEU A 84 -18.44 7.20 -5.66
N PHE A 85 -19.02 6.62 -6.72
CA PHE A 85 -20.30 7.06 -7.25
C PHE A 85 -21.44 6.91 -6.23
N ILE A 86 -21.52 5.77 -5.52
CA ILE A 86 -22.52 5.56 -4.46
C ILE A 86 -22.37 6.60 -3.34
N SER A 87 -21.14 6.89 -2.91
CA SER A 87 -20.90 7.88 -1.86
C SER A 87 -21.34 9.29 -2.26
N ILE A 88 -21.20 9.65 -3.54
CA ILE A 88 -21.70 10.92 -4.08
C ILE A 88 -23.23 10.95 -4.10
N LEU A 89 -23.89 9.86 -4.51
CA LEU A 89 -25.35 9.78 -4.51
C LEU A 89 -25.94 9.92 -3.10
N ILE A 90 -25.36 9.23 -2.12
CA ILE A 90 -25.78 9.32 -0.73
C ILE A 90 -25.61 10.77 -0.25
N ALA A 91 -24.44 11.36 -0.47
CA ALA A 91 -24.19 12.73 -0.02
C ALA A 91 -25.10 13.79 -0.65
N ASN A 92 -25.34 13.72 -1.96
CA ASN A 92 -26.21 14.67 -2.67
C ASN A 92 -27.69 14.57 -2.22
N SER A 93 -28.11 13.43 -1.66
CA SER A 93 -29.45 13.31 -1.06
C SER A 93 -29.62 14.11 0.24
N PHE A 94 -28.52 14.57 0.86
CA PHE A 94 -28.53 15.36 2.10
C PHE A 94 -28.26 16.87 1.89
N VAL A 95 -27.79 17.32 0.71
CA VAL A 95 -27.41 18.73 0.46
C VAL A 95 -27.93 19.21 -0.90
N PHE A 96 -29.03 19.97 -0.90
CA PHE A 96 -29.71 20.52 -2.09
C PHE A 96 -29.21 21.92 -2.49
N ASP A 97 -27.90 22.13 -2.63
CA ASP A 97 -27.39 23.42 -3.12
C ASP A 97 -26.20 23.27 -4.07
N ASN A 98 -25.91 24.32 -4.86
CA ASN A 98 -24.87 24.37 -5.94
C ASN A 98 -23.41 24.10 -5.49
N THR A 99 -23.23 23.60 -4.27
CA THR A 99 -21.99 23.11 -3.69
C THR A 99 -21.64 21.69 -4.12
N VAL A 100 -22.48 20.98 -4.88
CA VAL A 100 -22.24 19.58 -5.33
C VAL A 100 -20.86 19.36 -5.94
N ILE A 101 -20.36 20.25 -6.81
CA ILE A 101 -19.02 20.09 -7.41
C ILE A 101 -17.91 20.31 -6.38
N ASN A 102 -18.02 21.33 -5.52
CA ASN A 102 -17.05 21.57 -4.44
C ASN A 102 -17.11 20.46 -3.37
N TYR A 103 -18.29 19.88 -3.16
CA TYR A 103 -18.52 18.75 -2.27
C TYR A 103 -17.96 17.47 -2.88
N MET A 104 -18.15 17.22 -4.17
CA MET A 104 -17.53 16.13 -4.92
C MET A 104 -16.01 16.23 -4.90
N ILE A 105 -15.46 17.42 -5.12
CA ILE A 105 -14.02 17.68 -5.01
C ILE A 105 -13.57 17.45 -3.56
N SER A 106 -14.29 17.97 -2.56
CA SER A 106 -13.97 17.71 -1.16
C SER A 106 -14.07 16.24 -0.78
N HIS A 107 -15.01 15.46 -1.31
CA HIS A 107 -15.19 14.04 -1.00
C HIS A 107 -14.24 13.14 -1.79
N LEU A 108 -13.91 13.51 -3.02
CA LEU A 108 -12.78 12.98 -3.76
C LEU A 108 -11.45 13.25 -3.03
N ILE A 109 -11.35 14.33 -2.26
CA ILE A 109 -10.16 14.70 -1.49
C ILE A 109 -10.16 14.07 -0.07
N VAL A 110 -11.33 13.83 0.53
CA VAL A 110 -11.50 13.49 1.96
C VAL A 110 -11.84 12.01 2.21
N TYR A 111 -12.33 11.23 1.23
CA TYR A 111 -12.57 9.78 1.42
C TYR A 111 -11.28 8.94 1.35
N ASP A 112 -10.43 9.13 2.35
CA ASP A 112 -9.16 8.43 2.58
C ASP A 112 -9.36 6.98 3.10
N ASN A 113 -10.54 6.39 2.90
CA ASN A 113 -10.88 5.05 3.40
C ASN A 113 -10.76 3.94 2.34
N ILE A 114 -10.69 4.32 1.05
CA ILE A 114 -10.62 3.38 -0.08
C ILE A 114 -9.34 3.50 -0.91
N TRP A 115 -8.32 4.19 -0.38
CA TRP A 115 -7.02 4.40 -1.02
C TRP A 115 -6.33 3.09 -1.45
N PHE A 116 -6.58 1.99 -0.74
CA PHE A 116 -5.91 0.72 -0.99
C PHE A 116 -6.10 0.21 -2.43
N LEU A 117 -7.29 0.38 -3.00
CA LEU A 117 -7.62 -0.12 -4.34
C LEU A 117 -6.80 0.58 -5.45
N PRO A 118 -6.81 1.92 -5.57
CA PRO A 118 -5.98 2.61 -6.56
C PRO A 118 -4.49 2.44 -6.29
N VAL A 119 -4.05 2.44 -5.02
CA VAL A 119 -2.64 2.21 -4.66
C VAL A 119 -2.17 0.83 -5.10
N LEU A 120 -2.97 -0.22 -4.84
CA LEU A 120 -2.66 -1.58 -5.27
C LEU A 120 -2.64 -1.69 -6.80
N PHE A 121 -3.59 -1.04 -7.48
CA PHE A 121 -3.64 -1.03 -8.94
C PHE A 121 -2.39 -0.40 -9.56
N ILE A 122 -1.99 0.79 -9.09
CA ILE A 122 -0.78 1.46 -9.59
C ILE A 122 0.47 0.65 -9.24
N SER A 123 0.51 0.02 -8.06
CA SER A 123 1.60 -0.88 -7.68
C SER A 123 1.72 -2.08 -8.63
N PHE A 124 0.61 -2.59 -9.20
CA PHE A 124 0.67 -3.60 -10.25
C PHE A 124 1.21 -3.07 -11.58
N ILE A 125 0.94 -1.81 -11.94
CA ILE A 125 1.55 -1.19 -13.13
C ILE A 125 3.07 -1.08 -12.94
N ILE A 126 3.52 -0.63 -11.76
CA ILE A 126 4.94 -0.57 -11.41
C ILE A 126 5.58 -1.97 -11.48
N LEU A 127 4.89 -3.00 -10.97
CA LEU A 127 5.34 -4.38 -11.08
C LEU A 127 5.48 -4.84 -12.54
N LEU A 128 4.54 -4.50 -13.42
CA LEU A 128 4.66 -4.83 -14.85
C LEU A 128 5.83 -4.11 -15.52
N ALA A 129 6.09 -2.86 -15.16
CA ALA A 129 7.27 -2.13 -15.62
C ALA A 129 8.56 -2.83 -15.16
N TYR A 130 8.62 -3.24 -13.88
CA TYR A 130 9.73 -4.04 -13.36
C TYR A 130 9.92 -5.34 -14.16
N ILE A 131 8.86 -6.14 -14.37
CA ILE A 131 8.94 -7.39 -15.12
C ILE A 131 9.40 -7.16 -16.56
N ALA A 132 8.94 -6.09 -17.21
CA ALA A 132 9.36 -5.73 -18.56
C ALA A 132 10.87 -5.43 -18.63
N CYS A 133 11.40 -4.68 -17.66
CA CYS A 133 12.82 -4.33 -17.58
C CYS A 133 13.70 -5.49 -17.07
N ASN A 134 13.16 -6.38 -16.24
CA ASN A 134 13.87 -7.52 -15.64
C ASN A 134 14.42 -8.49 -16.69
N ASN A 135 13.76 -8.59 -17.85
CA ASN A 135 14.24 -9.40 -18.97
C ASN A 135 15.57 -8.90 -19.56
N PHE A 136 15.89 -7.62 -19.38
CA PHE A 136 17.10 -6.97 -19.91
C PHE A 136 18.25 -6.88 -18.88
N LEU A 137 17.98 -7.02 -17.58
CA LEU A 137 18.94 -6.75 -16.48
C LEU A 137 19.21 -7.98 -15.60
N LYS A 138 19.34 -9.18 -16.20
CA LYS A 138 19.47 -10.48 -15.51
C LYS A 138 20.55 -10.57 -14.41
N PRO A 139 21.75 -9.95 -14.51
CA PRO A 139 22.72 -9.98 -13.41
C PRO A 139 22.48 -8.91 -12.33
N TYR A 140 21.66 -7.90 -12.59
CA TYR A 140 21.44 -6.75 -11.70
C TYR A 140 20.02 -6.70 -11.12
N LYS A 141 19.24 -7.79 -11.21
CA LYS A 141 17.80 -7.82 -10.86
C LYS A 141 17.47 -7.23 -9.49
N LEU A 142 18.23 -7.61 -8.46
CA LEU A 142 18.04 -7.13 -7.09
C LEU A 142 18.43 -5.64 -6.94
N GLY A 143 19.51 -5.22 -7.60
CA GLY A 143 19.94 -3.81 -7.61
C GLY A 143 18.99 -2.91 -8.38
N PHE A 144 18.44 -3.38 -9.50
CA PHE A 144 17.43 -2.68 -10.29
C PHE A 144 16.07 -2.63 -9.58
N ALA A 145 15.67 -3.70 -8.89
CA ALA A 145 14.49 -3.69 -8.02
C ALA A 145 14.64 -2.67 -6.89
N ALA A 146 15.80 -2.65 -6.23
CA ALA A 146 16.11 -1.65 -5.21
C ALA A 146 16.09 -0.23 -5.82
N LEU A 147 16.73 0.00 -6.97
CA LEU A 147 16.73 1.29 -7.65
C LEU A 147 15.34 1.75 -8.08
N MET A 148 14.48 0.87 -8.60
CA MET A 148 13.08 1.18 -8.92
C MET A 148 12.30 1.52 -7.65
N THR A 149 12.56 0.79 -6.56
CA THR A 149 11.94 1.05 -5.26
C THR A 149 12.34 2.43 -4.73
N PHE A 150 13.65 2.72 -4.68
CA PHE A 150 14.17 4.03 -4.25
C PHE A 150 13.85 5.17 -5.22
N GLY A 151 13.80 4.90 -6.53
CA GLY A 151 13.47 5.87 -7.57
C GLY A 151 12.00 6.27 -7.55
N VAL A 152 11.10 5.31 -7.32
CA VAL A 152 9.67 5.60 -7.08
C VAL A 152 9.49 6.38 -5.76
N MET A 153 10.24 6.02 -4.72
CA MET A 153 10.25 6.77 -3.44
C MET A 153 10.75 8.22 -3.63
N TYR A 154 11.74 8.46 -4.49
CA TYR A 154 12.36 9.77 -4.72
C TYR A 154 11.57 10.67 -5.69
N LEU A 155 11.09 10.14 -6.83
CA LEU A 155 10.39 10.94 -7.85
C LEU A 155 9.01 11.44 -7.38
N ILE A 156 8.35 10.69 -6.48
CA ILE A 156 7.04 11.06 -5.92
C ILE A 156 7.21 11.94 -4.67
N ALA A 157 8.38 11.93 -4.02
CA ALA A 157 8.69 12.81 -2.89
C ALA A 157 8.81 14.30 -3.30
N TRP A 158 9.08 14.59 -4.58
CA TRP A 158 9.21 15.97 -5.08
C TRP A 158 7.92 16.51 -5.73
N SER A 159 6.94 15.66 -6.06
CA SER A 159 5.88 16.05 -7.01
C SER A 159 4.47 16.23 -6.43
N VAL A 160 4.25 16.09 -5.11
CA VAL A 160 2.89 16.22 -4.54
C VAL A 160 2.92 16.84 -3.14
N GLU A 161 2.74 18.16 -3.05
CA GLU A 161 2.05 18.76 -1.88
C GLU A 161 0.61 18.24 -1.84
N PRO A 162 0.02 17.98 -0.66
CA PRO A 162 -1.24 17.25 -0.54
C PRO A 162 -2.39 18.10 -1.11
N PRO A 163 -3.32 17.52 -1.92
CA PRO A 163 -4.40 16.77 -1.29
C PRO A 163 -5.10 15.75 -2.21
N VAL A 164 -4.46 14.65 -2.65
CA VAL A 164 -5.15 13.65 -3.49
C VAL A 164 -5.02 12.21 -2.96
N GLN A 165 -6.08 11.74 -2.31
CA GLN A 165 -6.57 10.34 -2.29
C GLN A 165 -5.64 9.24 -1.78
N GLY A 166 -4.74 9.53 -0.83
CA GLY A 166 -3.79 8.51 -0.39
C GLY A 166 -2.86 8.02 -1.52
N LEU A 167 -2.85 8.67 -2.71
CA LEU A 167 -1.96 8.27 -3.81
C LEU A 167 -0.50 8.57 -3.47
N TYR A 168 -0.27 9.54 -2.59
CA TYR A 168 1.04 9.75 -1.98
C TYR A 168 1.56 8.49 -1.27
N LEU A 169 0.66 7.62 -0.77
CA LEU A 169 0.99 6.36 -0.10
C LEU A 169 1.62 5.34 -1.06
N ILE A 170 1.44 5.48 -2.38
CA ILE A 170 2.10 4.61 -3.38
C ILE A 170 3.60 4.52 -3.11
N ARG A 171 4.23 5.64 -2.73
CA ARG A 171 5.67 5.71 -2.39
C ARG A 171 6.06 4.71 -1.30
N TRP A 172 5.20 4.53 -0.29
CA TRP A 172 5.44 3.68 0.86
C TRP A 172 5.00 2.24 0.61
N PHE A 173 3.97 2.04 -0.21
CA PHE A 173 3.26 0.76 -0.31
C PHE A 173 3.58 -0.05 -1.56
N SER A 174 3.94 0.58 -2.68
CA SER A 174 4.37 -0.15 -3.89
C SER A 174 5.61 -1.04 -3.71
N PRO A 175 6.61 -0.67 -2.88
CA PRO A 175 7.74 -1.55 -2.57
C PRO A 175 7.30 -2.95 -2.11
N PHE A 176 6.27 -3.04 -1.28
CA PHE A 176 5.82 -4.31 -0.72
C PHE A 176 5.30 -5.27 -1.80
N VAL A 177 4.61 -4.75 -2.83
CA VAL A 177 4.18 -5.57 -3.97
C VAL A 177 5.38 -6.15 -4.73
N LEU A 178 6.41 -5.32 -4.99
CA LEU A 178 7.63 -5.77 -5.66
C LEU A 178 8.38 -6.82 -4.83
N ILE A 179 8.56 -6.56 -3.53
CA ILE A 179 9.21 -7.50 -2.59
C ILE A 179 8.44 -8.82 -2.57
N GLY A 180 7.11 -8.78 -2.49
CA GLY A 180 6.26 -9.97 -2.54
C GLY A 180 6.49 -10.81 -3.80
N TYR A 181 6.54 -10.16 -4.97
CA TYR A 181 6.83 -10.82 -6.24
C TYR A 181 8.24 -11.44 -6.27
N ILE A 182 9.26 -10.71 -5.84
CA ILE A 182 10.67 -11.16 -5.85
C ILE A 182 10.85 -12.35 -4.89
N VAL A 183 10.24 -12.30 -3.71
CA VAL A 183 10.27 -13.42 -2.75
C VAL A 183 9.60 -14.66 -3.33
N ALA A 184 8.48 -14.47 -4.04
CA ALA A 184 7.79 -15.56 -4.71
C ALA A 184 8.57 -16.16 -5.90
N GLU A 185 9.35 -15.34 -6.61
CA GLU A 185 10.22 -15.78 -7.71
C GLU A 185 11.44 -16.55 -7.17
N ASN A 186 11.95 -16.19 -5.99
CA ASN A 186 13.20 -16.70 -5.41
C ASN A 186 13.01 -17.53 -4.13
N LYS A 187 11.86 -18.22 -3.97
CA LYS A 187 11.48 -18.92 -2.73
C LYS A 187 12.58 -19.82 -2.17
N SER A 188 13.25 -20.59 -3.03
CA SER A 188 14.29 -21.55 -2.65
C SER A 188 15.54 -20.89 -2.06
N TYR A 189 15.84 -19.65 -2.45
CA TYR A 189 16.96 -18.86 -1.95
C TYR A 189 16.59 -18.11 -0.66
N VAL A 190 15.39 -17.53 -0.62
CA VAL A 190 14.91 -16.69 0.50
C VAL A 190 14.61 -17.53 1.74
N LEU A 191 14.00 -18.71 1.58
CA LEU A 191 13.63 -19.59 2.71
C LEU A 191 14.84 -20.22 3.42
N LYS A 192 16.02 -20.24 2.80
CA LYS A 192 17.25 -20.82 3.37
C LYS A 192 18.05 -19.85 4.24
N LYS A 193 17.73 -18.55 4.22
CA LYS A 193 18.44 -17.53 5.00
C LYS A 193 17.65 -17.18 6.27
N PRO A 194 18.30 -16.72 7.35
CA PRO A 194 17.62 -16.21 8.56
C PRO A 194 17.00 -14.81 8.30
N LEU A 195 16.37 -14.63 7.13
CA LEU A 195 15.69 -13.41 6.73
C LEU A 195 14.46 -13.15 7.61
N PHE A 196 13.78 -14.20 8.10
CA PHE A 196 12.63 -14.05 8.99
C PHE A 196 12.99 -13.47 10.37
N PRO A 197 13.96 -14.02 11.12
CA PRO A 197 14.41 -13.41 12.37
C PRO A 197 14.92 -11.97 12.17
N LEU A 198 15.71 -11.75 11.11
CA LEU A 198 16.23 -10.41 10.81
C LEU A 198 15.10 -9.42 10.50
N ALA A 199 14.13 -9.82 9.66
CA ALA A 199 12.95 -9.01 9.36
C ALA A 199 12.12 -8.72 10.61
N ALA A 200 11.95 -9.70 11.51
CA ALA A 200 11.23 -9.53 12.77
C ALA A 200 11.95 -8.57 13.73
N ILE A 201 13.27 -8.67 13.84
CA ILE A 201 14.10 -7.74 14.64
C ILE A 201 14.04 -6.33 14.04
N THR A 202 14.22 -6.19 12.73
CA THR A 202 14.10 -4.88 12.05
C THR A 202 12.71 -4.31 12.21
N PHE A 203 11.66 -5.13 12.12
CA PHE A 203 10.29 -4.69 12.34
C PHE A 203 10.07 -4.24 13.78
N ALA A 204 10.58 -4.97 14.78
CA ALA A 204 10.49 -4.56 16.19
C ALA A 204 11.21 -3.22 16.45
N LEU A 205 12.40 -3.01 15.88
CA LEU A 205 13.15 -1.75 15.98
C LEU A 205 12.43 -0.59 15.27
N LEU A 206 11.90 -0.83 14.07
CA LEU A 206 11.14 0.18 13.33
C LEU A 206 9.79 0.48 13.98
N LEU A 207 9.17 -0.50 14.64
CA LEU A 207 7.94 -0.32 15.40
C LEU A 207 8.16 0.56 16.64
N SER A 208 9.30 0.41 17.33
CA SER A 208 9.66 1.31 18.44
C SER A 208 9.91 2.74 17.96
N SER A 209 10.36 2.92 16.73
CA SER A 209 10.57 4.23 16.09
C SER A 209 9.37 4.70 15.25
N TRP A 210 8.22 4.02 15.36
CA TRP A 210 7.06 4.28 14.52
C TRP A 210 6.41 5.62 14.90
N ASN A 211 6.69 6.67 14.12
CA ASN A 211 5.96 7.92 14.22
C ASN A 211 4.66 7.81 13.41
N LYS A 212 3.54 7.68 14.12
CA LYS A 212 2.20 7.37 13.59
C LYS A 212 1.70 8.40 12.59
N TYR A 213 2.16 9.63 12.71
CA TYR A 213 1.80 10.69 11.78
C TYR A 213 2.44 10.41 10.42
N VAL A 214 3.70 9.99 10.35
CA VAL A 214 4.51 9.95 9.11
C VAL A 214 3.86 9.17 7.95
N ILE A 215 3.39 7.95 8.19
CA ILE A 215 3.07 7.02 7.09
C ILE A 215 1.62 7.12 6.62
N TYR A 216 0.68 7.31 7.55
CA TYR A 216 -0.76 7.29 7.26
C TYR A 216 -1.45 8.64 7.43
N PHE A 217 -0.83 9.61 8.12
CA PHE A 217 -1.49 10.86 8.53
C PHE A 217 -0.64 12.12 8.33
N SER A 218 0.54 12.04 7.70
CA SER A 218 1.45 13.18 7.60
C SER A 218 1.52 13.72 6.19
N ASN A 219 1.45 15.05 6.16
CA ASN A 219 2.03 15.89 5.13
C ASN A 219 3.56 15.99 5.26
N ALA A 220 4.21 15.20 6.13
CA ALA A 220 5.62 15.34 6.43
C ALA A 220 6.44 14.72 5.29
N ASN A 221 7.22 15.57 4.63
CA ASN A 221 8.17 15.13 3.63
C ASN A 221 9.32 14.39 4.33
N CYS A 222 9.99 13.48 3.61
CA CYS A 222 11.18 12.79 4.11
C CYS A 222 12.26 13.78 4.62
N TYR A 223 12.25 15.00 4.08
CA TYR A 223 13.04 16.13 4.53
C TYR A 223 12.79 16.49 6.00
N ASP A 224 11.54 16.65 6.41
CA ASP A 224 11.18 17.02 7.79
C ASP A 224 11.61 15.94 8.78
N LEU A 225 11.56 14.67 8.34
CA LEU A 225 11.99 13.51 9.13
C LEU A 225 13.50 13.44 9.34
N VAL A 226 14.28 13.73 8.30
CA VAL A 226 15.74 13.78 8.39
C VAL A 226 16.17 15.00 9.18
N VAL A 227 15.50 16.13 9.02
CA VAL A 227 15.75 17.37 9.77
C VAL A 227 15.39 17.19 11.24
N ASP A 228 14.22 16.66 11.58
CA ASP A 228 13.81 16.41 12.96
C ASP A 228 14.71 15.37 13.66
N PHE A 229 15.14 14.34 12.93
CA PHE A 229 16.10 13.35 13.45
C PHE A 229 17.50 13.94 13.66
N ILE A 230 17.95 14.84 12.79
CA ILE A 230 19.23 15.56 12.93
C ILE A 230 19.17 16.60 14.05
N LEU A 231 18.02 17.27 14.24
CA LEU A 231 17.81 18.26 15.29
C LEU A 231 17.57 17.64 16.67
N ALA A 232 17.19 16.36 16.73
CA ALA A 232 17.00 15.59 17.96
C ALA A 232 18.28 14.87 18.46
N LEU A 233 19.38 14.93 17.70
CA LEU A 233 20.73 14.47 18.06
C LEU A 233 21.59 15.64 18.55
#